data_AF-A0A960HZ57-F1
#
_entry.id   AF-A0A960HZ57-F1
#
_cell.length_a   1.000
_cell.length_b   1.000
_cell.length_c   1.000
_cell.angle_alpha   90.00
_cell.angle_beta   90.00
_cell.angle_gamma   90.00
#
_symmetry.space_group_name_H-M   'P 1'
#
loop_
_entity.id
_entity.type
_entity.pdbx_description
1 polymer ?
#
loop_
_entity_poly.entity_id
_entity_poly.type
_entity_poly.pdbx_seq_one_letter_code
_entity_poly.pdbx_strand_id
1 'polypeptide(L)' 'NTLQRNHEMAFGGFKYSGVGRDGGSWGLHAYSELQSIVWAG' A
#
# COMPACT_ATOMS: atom_id res chain seq x y z
N ASN A 1 -18.20 9.15 -14.06
CA ASN A 1 -17.29 8.54 -13.07
C ASN A 1 -16.26 9.62 -12.77
N THR A 2 -16.64 10.59 -11.93
CA THR A 2 -15.90 11.85 -11.73
C THR A 2 -15.96 12.27 -10.26
N LEU A 3 -16.21 11.31 -9.36
CA LEU A 3 -16.08 11.53 -7.94
C LEU A 3 -14.63 11.34 -7.54
N GLN A 4 -14.17 12.12 -6.57
CA GLN A 4 -12.81 12.02 -6.05
C GLN A 4 -12.57 10.60 -5.51
N ARG A 5 -11.39 10.04 -5.83
CA ARG A 5 -10.94 8.75 -5.27
C ARG A 5 -10.91 8.84 -3.74
N ASN A 6 -11.44 7.80 -3.07
CA ASN A 6 -11.25 7.64 -1.63
C ASN A 6 -9.77 7.34 -1.36
N HIS A 7 -9.09 8.22 -0.62
CA HIS A 7 -7.66 8.10 -0.32
C HIS A 7 -7.32 6.97 0.67
N GLU A 8 -8.28 6.54 1.49
CA GLU A 8 -8.07 5.48 2.48
C GLU A 8 -8.23 4.07 1.88
N MET A 9 -8.89 3.97 0.73
CA MET A 9 -9.16 2.69 0.08
C MET A 9 -7.99 2.26 -0.81
N ALA A 10 -7.74 0.95 -0.86
CA ALA A 10 -6.75 0.33 -1.75
C ALA A 10 -7.13 0.56 -3.22
N PHE A 11 -6.15 0.93 -4.04
CA PHE A 11 -6.30 1.07 -5.49
C PHE A 11 -5.18 0.35 -6.22
N GLY A 12 -5.51 -0.41 -7.27
CA GLY A 12 -4.54 -1.05 -8.13
C GLY A 12 -5.16 -2.09 -9.05
N GLY A 13 -4.38 -2.51 -10.05
CA GLY A 13 -4.82 -3.41 -11.10
C GLY A 13 -4.60 -4.90 -10.78
N PHE A 14 -4.96 -5.72 -11.76
CA PHE A 14 -4.62 -7.15 -11.82
C PHE A 14 -3.97 -7.50 -13.17
N LYS A 15 -3.19 -8.58 -13.20
CA LYS A 15 -2.53 -9.09 -14.42
C LYS A 15 -1.63 -8.01 -15.07
N TYR A 16 -1.79 -7.78 -16.38
CA TYR A 16 -1.01 -6.81 -17.14
C TYR A 16 -1.28 -5.34 -16.76
N SER A 17 -2.29 -5.05 -15.94
CA SER A 17 -2.53 -3.69 -15.43
C SER A 17 -1.68 -3.32 -14.21
N GLY A 18 -0.87 -4.25 -13.68
CA GLY A 18 0.12 -3.97 -12.62
C GLY A 18 0.02 -4.89 -11.40
N VAL A 19 0.98 -4.72 -10.49
CA VAL A 19 1.11 -5.45 -9.21
C VAL A 19 1.27 -4.42 -8.09
N GLY A 20 0.66 -4.68 -6.92
CA GLY A 20 0.69 -3.78 -5.77
C GLY A 20 -0.58 -2.93 -5.63
N ARG A 21 -0.65 -2.15 -4.54
CA ARG A 21 -1.80 -1.31 -4.19
C ARG A 21 -1.33 0.00 -3.58
N ASP A 22 -1.98 1.09 -3.98
CA ASP A 22 -1.76 2.43 -3.43
C ASP A 22 -2.98 2.90 -2.63
N GLY A 23 -2.77 3.82 -1.69
CA GLY A 23 -3.81 4.37 -0.82
C GLY A 23 -3.90 3.66 0.53
N GLY A 24 -4.33 4.40 1.56
CA GLY A 24 -4.38 3.92 2.94
C GLY A 24 -3.06 3.26 3.40
N SER A 25 -3.19 2.18 4.19
CA SER A 25 -2.07 1.39 4.70
C SER A 25 -1.30 0.63 3.61
N TRP A 26 -1.91 0.38 2.45
CA TRP A 26 -1.23 -0.31 1.34
C TRP A 26 -0.10 0.54 0.76
N GLY A 27 -0.29 1.86 0.69
CA GLY A 27 0.77 2.79 0.32
C GLY A 27 1.92 2.77 1.32
N LEU A 28 1.62 2.71 2.63
CA LEU A 28 2.65 2.59 3.67
C LEU A 28 3.46 1.30 3.50
N HIS A 29 2.81 0.16 3.25
CA HIS A 29 3.51 -1.09 2.98
C HIS A 29 4.35 -1.07 1.69
N ALA A 30 3.91 -0.32 0.67
CA ALA A 30 4.63 -0.21 -0.60
C ALA A 30 5.87 0.69 -0.53
N TYR A 31 5.84 1.70 0.34
CA TYR A 31 6.89 2.72 0.45
C TYR A 31 7.62 2.72 1.80
N SER A 32 7.49 1.65 2.58
CA SER A 32 8.24 1.44 3.82
C SER A 32 8.72 0.01 3.90
N GLU A 33 9.84 -0.18 4.59
CA GLU A 33 10.42 -1.51 4.80
C GLU A 33 10.16 -1.95 6.24
N LEU A 34 9.62 -3.16 6.39
CA LEU A 34 9.43 -3.78 7.69
C LEU A 34 10.79 -4.19 8.27
N GLN A 35 11.09 -3.71 9.47
CA GLN A 35 12.34 -4.00 10.17
C GLN A 35 12.06 -4.76 11.47
N SER A 36 12.83 -5.81 11.74
CA SER A 36 12.78 -6.55 13.00
C SER A 36 13.81 -5.98 13.97
N ILE A 37 13.38 -5.56 15.15
CA ILE A 37 14.25 -5.03 16.21
C ILE A 37 14.07 -5.91 17.44
N VAL A 38 15.15 -6.59 17.86
CA VAL A 38 15.17 -7.44 19.04
C VAL A 38 16.25 -6.94 19.99
N TRP A 39 15.88 -6.67 21.24
CA TRP A 39 16.82 -6.28 22.28
C TRP A 39 17.30 -7.53 23.04
N ALA A 40 18.60 -7.63 23.27
CA ALA A 40 19.16 -8.69 24.11
C ALA A 40 19.01 -8.30 25.59
N GLY A 41 18.41 -9.20 26.38
CA GLY A 41 18.33 -9.08 27.84
C GLY A 41 19.68 -9.21 28.51
#